data_AF-A0A6G7IZZ7-F1
#
_entry.id   AF-A0A6G7IZZ7-F1
#
_cell.length_a   1.000
_cell.length_b   1.000
_cell.length_c   1.000
_cell.angle_alpha   90.00
_cell.angle_beta   90.00
_cell.angle_gamma   90.00
#
_symmetry.space_group_name_H-M   'P 1'
#
loop_
_entity.id
_entity.type
_entity.pdbx_description
1 polymer ?
#
loop_
_entity_poly.entity_id
_entity_poly.type
_entity_poly.pdbx_seq_one_letter_code
_entity_poly.pdbx_strand_id
1 'polypeptide(L)'
;MKIGIIGAGQIGKALAKKLIKAGYPVTLSNSRGIESLQPLVEELGTLATAGTNEDACNADVIILAVMWWHIPDVLNKLKKQLKGKIVVDVSNNFTKDGDSPKLEKPTGVIVAETTSVLQVFKYQCFNTQILRSFPLRTRKTKNNF
;
A
#
# COMPACT_ATOMS: atom_id res chain seq x y z
N MET A 1 16.37 9.20 6.70
CA MET A 1 15.39 8.11 6.60
C MET A 1 14.82 8.08 5.20
N LYS A 2 14.94 6.95 4.50
CA LYS A 2 14.41 6.71 3.15
C LYS A 2 13.13 5.89 3.23
N ILE A 3 12.19 6.15 2.32
CA ILE A 3 10.89 5.47 2.29
C ILE A 3 10.69 4.79 0.94
N GLY A 4 10.36 3.51 0.97
CA GLY A 4 9.98 2.74 -0.21
C GLY A 4 8.47 2.64 -0.30
N ILE A 5 7.90 2.86 -1.49
CA ILE A 5 6.47 2.69 -1.73
C ILE A 5 6.27 1.65 -2.82
N ILE A 6 5.71 0.51 -2.43
CA ILE A 6 5.32 -0.56 -3.35
C ILE A 6 3.88 -0.31 -3.76
N GLY A 7 3.69 0.16 -4.99
CA GLY A 7 2.39 0.53 -5.55
C GLY A 7 2.26 2.03 -5.78
N ALA A 8 2.18 2.45 -7.04
CA ALA A 8 1.99 3.84 -7.44
C ALA A 8 0.57 4.15 -7.95
N GLY A 9 -0.44 3.61 -7.24
CA GLY A 9 -1.85 4.00 -7.43
C GLY A 9 -2.16 5.36 -6.80
N GLN A 10 -3.44 5.72 -6.71
CA GLN A 10 -3.87 7.01 -6.13
C GLN A 10 -3.29 7.26 -4.73
N ILE A 11 -3.37 6.24 -3.85
CA ILE A 11 -2.85 6.31 -2.48
C ILE A 11 -1.32 6.45 -2.48
N GLY A 12 -0.61 5.61 -3.24
CA GLY A 12 0.86 5.65 -3.32
C GLY A 12 1.39 7.00 -3.81
N LYS A 13 0.76 7.58 -4.85
CA LYS A 13 1.09 8.92 -5.36
C LYS A 13 0.85 10.01 -4.33
N ALA A 14 -0.30 9.98 -3.65
CA ALA A 14 -0.62 10.96 -2.62
C ALA A 14 0.34 10.90 -1.43
N LEU A 15 0.73 9.69 -1.01
CA LEU A 15 1.73 9.49 0.04
C LEU A 15 3.09 9.99 -0.41
N ALA A 16 3.56 9.63 -1.61
CA ALA A 16 4.84 10.09 -2.14
C ALA A 16 4.92 11.62 -2.14
N LYS A 17 3.88 12.31 -2.64
CA LYS A 17 3.81 13.77 -2.67
C LYS A 17 3.93 14.39 -1.28
N LYS A 18 3.23 13.84 -0.29
CA LYS A 18 3.30 14.33 1.10
C LYS A 18 4.65 14.08 1.76
N LEU A 19 5.22 12.89 1.56
CA LEU A 19 6.50 12.49 2.15
C LEU A 19 7.67 13.30 1.57
N ILE A 20 7.66 13.54 0.26
CA ILE A 20 8.65 14.38 -0.41
C ILE A 20 8.53 15.83 0.04
N LYS A 21 7.30 16.36 0.16
CA LYS A 21 7.08 17.70 0.73
C LYS A 21 7.59 17.83 2.16
N ALA A 22 7.60 16.72 2.92
CA ALA A 22 8.17 16.67 4.26
C ALA A 22 9.70 16.45 4.27
N GLY A 23 10.35 16.36 3.11
CA GLY A 23 11.81 16.25 2.97
C GLY A 23 12.36 14.83 2.97
N TYR A 24 11.51 13.79 2.86
CA TYR A 24 11.97 12.41 2.82
C TYR A 24 12.25 11.94 1.39
N PRO A 25 13.40 11.29 1.12
CA PRO A 25 13.63 10.58 -0.13
C PRO A 25 12.68 9.38 -0.27
N VAL A 26 12.03 9.27 -1.42
CA VAL A 26 11.03 8.23 -1.72
C VAL A 26 11.40 7.44 -2.98
N THR A 27 11.51 6.13 -2.84
CA THR A 27 11.60 5.20 -3.97
C THR A 27 10.22 4.62 -4.28
N LEU A 28 9.70 4.87 -5.47
CA LEU A 28 8.43 4.36 -5.98
C LEU A 28 8.64 3.12 -6.84
N SER A 29 7.84 2.10 -6.63
CA SER A 29 7.75 0.93 -7.50
C SER A 29 6.31 0.59 -7.85
N ASN A 30 6.11 -0.09 -8.98
CA ASN A 30 4.80 -0.63 -9.37
C ASN A 30 4.97 -1.85 -10.29
N SER A 31 3.87 -2.52 -10.62
CA SER A 31 3.87 -3.70 -11.51
C SER A 31 3.98 -3.39 -13.01
N ARG A 32 3.92 -2.10 -13.40
CA ARG A 32 3.96 -1.62 -14.80
C ARG A 32 5.38 -1.24 -15.25
N GLY A 33 6.37 -1.41 -14.39
CA GLY A 33 7.77 -1.11 -14.68
C GLY A 33 8.18 0.32 -14.36
N ILE A 34 9.49 0.54 -14.31
CA ILE A 34 10.16 1.79 -13.92
C ILE A 34 9.76 2.93 -14.86
N GLU A 35 9.68 2.67 -16.17
CA GLU A 35 9.33 3.68 -17.19
C GLU A 35 7.97 4.34 -16.92
N SER A 36 6.99 3.56 -16.43
CA SER A 36 5.66 4.08 -16.11
C SER A 36 5.63 5.11 -14.96
N LEU A 37 6.74 5.22 -14.22
CA LEU A 37 6.89 6.12 -13.09
C LEU A 37 7.68 7.38 -13.42
N GLN A 38 8.36 7.44 -14.56
CA GLN A 38 9.21 8.58 -14.93
C GLN A 38 8.46 9.93 -14.86
N PRO A 39 7.25 10.07 -15.46
CA PRO A 39 6.53 11.34 -15.39
C PRO A 39 6.18 11.76 -13.96
N LEU A 40 5.92 10.78 -13.09
CA LEU A 40 5.59 11.03 -11.69
C LEU A 40 6.82 11.46 -10.90
N VAL A 41 7.97 10.81 -11.13
CA VAL A 41 9.22 11.16 -10.47
C VAL A 41 9.68 12.56 -10.89
N GLU A 42 9.54 12.89 -12.18
CA GLU A 42 9.80 14.24 -12.69
C GLU A 42 8.88 15.29 -12.03
N GLU A 43 7.58 15.02 -11.88
CA GLU A 43 6.64 15.92 -11.17
C GLU A 43 7.04 16.12 -9.71
N LEU A 44 7.48 15.04 -9.04
CA LEU A 44 7.77 15.04 -7.62
C LEU A 44 9.16 15.62 -7.28
N GLY A 45 10.08 15.67 -8.24
CA GLY A 45 11.40 16.28 -8.11
C GLY A 45 12.47 15.36 -7.53
N THR A 46 13.57 15.97 -7.08
CA THR A 46 14.85 15.29 -6.80
C THR A 46 14.83 14.27 -5.66
N LEU A 47 13.81 14.31 -4.80
CA LEU A 47 13.64 13.33 -3.73
C LEU A 47 12.84 12.11 -4.16
N ALA A 48 12.27 12.08 -5.37
CA ALA A 48 11.61 10.91 -5.92
C ALA A 48 12.60 10.07 -6.75
N THR A 49 12.44 8.75 -6.69
CA THR A 49 13.17 7.82 -7.56
C THR A 49 12.24 6.69 -7.99
N ALA A 50 12.29 6.31 -9.26
CA ALA A 50 11.58 5.13 -9.76
C ALA A 50 12.50 3.91 -9.65
N GLY A 51 11.97 2.79 -9.17
CA GLY A 51 12.73 1.55 -9.04
C GLY A 51 11.87 0.31 -9.08
N THR A 52 12.52 -0.83 -8.98
CA THR A 52 11.87 -2.13 -8.77
C THR A 52 11.29 -2.26 -7.37
N ASN A 53 10.51 -3.31 -7.11
CA ASN A 53 10.01 -3.58 -5.77
C ASN A 53 11.15 -3.87 -4.79
N GLU A 54 12.21 -4.50 -5.28
CA GLU A 54 13.45 -4.78 -4.57
C GLU A 54 14.17 -3.47 -4.21
N ASP A 55 14.24 -2.51 -5.13
CA ASP A 55 14.83 -1.18 -4.87
C ASP A 55 14.05 -0.42 -3.78
N ALA A 56 12.71 -0.51 -3.80
CA ALA A 56 11.88 0.07 -2.76
C ALA A 56 12.13 -0.59 -1.39
N CYS A 57 12.47 -1.88 -1.34
CA CYS A 57 12.77 -2.58 -0.09
C CYS A 57 14.13 -2.19 0.52
N ASN A 58 15.01 -1.52 -0.23
CA ASN A 58 16.27 -0.99 0.31
C ASN A 58 16.06 0.19 1.28
N ALA A 59 14.85 0.74 1.34
CA ALA A 59 14.48 1.80 2.26
C ALA A 59 14.43 1.35 3.73
N ASP A 60 14.34 2.33 4.64
CA ASP A 60 14.20 2.09 6.08
C ASP A 60 12.76 1.68 6.43
N VAL A 61 11.79 2.33 5.77
CA VAL A 61 10.35 2.10 5.92
C VAL A 61 9.74 1.75 4.57
N ILE A 62 8.91 0.72 4.54
CA ILE A 62 8.31 0.18 3.31
C ILE A 62 6.80 0.29 3.41
N ILE A 63 6.19 1.02 2.49
CA ILE A 63 4.74 1.22 2.41
C ILE A 63 4.16 0.31 1.33
N LEU A 64 3.24 -0.56 1.73
CA LEU A 64 2.47 -1.42 0.82
C LEU A 64 1.20 -0.70 0.37
N ALA A 65 1.27 -0.05 -0.79
CA ALA A 65 0.19 0.69 -1.43
C ALA A 65 -0.39 -0.04 -2.66
N VAL A 66 -0.53 -1.37 -2.54
CA VAL A 66 -1.15 -2.24 -3.55
C VAL A 66 -2.56 -2.66 -3.12
N MET A 67 -3.34 -3.17 -4.07
CA MET A 67 -4.66 -3.75 -3.78
C MET A 67 -4.51 -5.01 -2.93
N TRP A 68 -5.49 -5.27 -2.06
CA TRP A 68 -5.44 -6.37 -1.10
C TRP A 68 -5.19 -7.75 -1.72
N TRP A 69 -5.84 -8.06 -2.85
CA TRP A 69 -5.64 -9.34 -3.53
C TRP A 69 -4.24 -9.53 -4.11
N HIS A 70 -3.43 -8.47 -4.22
CA HIS A 70 -2.03 -8.56 -4.62
C HIS A 70 -1.07 -8.64 -3.43
N ILE A 71 -1.53 -8.39 -2.20
CA ILE A 71 -0.68 -8.41 -1.00
C ILE A 71 0.00 -9.77 -0.83
N PRO A 72 -0.70 -10.93 -0.88
CA PRO A 72 -0.04 -12.23 -0.70
C PRO A 72 1.11 -12.46 -1.70
N ASP A 73 0.90 -12.14 -2.97
CA ASP A 73 1.92 -12.30 -4.01
C ASP A 73 3.12 -11.40 -3.78
N VAL A 74 2.88 -10.14 -3.39
CA VAL A 74 3.95 -9.17 -3.09
C VAL A 74 4.77 -9.63 -1.88
N LEU A 75 4.11 -10.06 -0.80
CA LEU A 75 4.80 -10.53 0.40
C LEU A 75 5.61 -11.80 0.13
N ASN A 76 5.06 -12.74 -0.66
CA ASN A 76 5.77 -13.96 -1.03
C ASN A 76 7.02 -13.67 -1.85
N LYS A 77 6.93 -12.77 -2.84
CA LYS A 77 8.07 -12.38 -3.69
C LYS A 77 9.15 -11.64 -2.93
N LEU A 78 8.78 -10.77 -1.99
CA LEU A 78 9.69 -9.87 -1.28
C LEU A 78 10.03 -10.36 0.14
N LYS A 79 9.66 -11.59 0.50
CA LYS A 79 9.79 -12.12 1.85
C LYS A 79 11.19 -11.95 2.44
N LYS A 80 12.23 -12.15 1.64
CA LYS A 80 13.64 -12.02 2.08
C LYS A 80 14.01 -10.56 2.34
N GLN A 81 13.57 -9.66 1.47
CA GLN A 81 13.88 -8.23 1.47
C GLN A 81 13.13 -7.48 2.57
N LEU A 82 11.93 -7.96 2.95
CA LEU A 82 11.10 -7.38 4.01
C LEU A 82 11.53 -7.83 5.42
N LYS A 83 12.36 -8.87 5.54
CA LYS A 83 12.79 -9.39 6.84
C LYS A 83 13.52 -8.31 7.64
N GLY A 84 13.07 -8.06 8.87
CA GLY A 84 13.67 -7.05 9.76
C GLY A 84 13.39 -5.59 9.36
N LYS A 85 12.51 -5.34 8.37
CA LYS A 85 12.10 -3.99 7.95
C LYS A 85 10.86 -3.51 8.70
N ILE A 86 10.65 -2.20 8.70
CA ILE A 86 9.39 -1.59 9.11
C ILE A 86 8.46 -1.58 7.91
N VAL A 87 7.30 -2.23 8.04
CA VAL A 87 6.30 -2.31 6.97
C VAL A 87 5.03 -1.59 7.39
N VAL A 88 4.58 -0.67 6.54
CA VAL A 88 3.32 0.05 6.70
C VAL A 88 2.35 -0.44 5.63
N ASP A 89 1.32 -1.16 6.05
CA ASP A 89 0.28 -1.66 5.16
C ASP A 89 -0.89 -0.68 5.11
N VAL A 90 -1.07 -0.04 3.95
CA VAL A 90 -2.16 0.92 3.70
C VAL A 90 -3.35 0.32 2.93
N SER A 91 -3.33 -0.99 2.68
CA SER A 91 -4.35 -1.69 1.89
C SER A 91 -5.64 -1.90 2.68
N ASN A 92 -6.77 -1.99 1.98
CA ASN A 92 -8.06 -2.38 2.55
C ASN A 92 -8.45 -3.75 1.98
N ASN A 93 -8.97 -4.65 2.81
CA ASN A 93 -9.43 -5.97 2.41
C ASN A 93 -10.76 -5.91 1.65
N PHE A 94 -10.76 -5.34 0.46
CA PHE A 94 -11.86 -5.48 -0.48
C PHE A 94 -11.49 -6.50 -1.56
N THR A 95 -12.44 -7.35 -1.92
CA THR A 95 -12.36 -8.19 -3.13
C THR A 95 -12.48 -7.31 -4.37
N LYS A 96 -12.24 -7.90 -5.54
CA LYS A 96 -12.46 -7.21 -6.82
C LYS A 96 -13.91 -6.73 -6.99
N ASP A 97 -14.85 -7.47 -6.40
CA ASP A 97 -16.29 -7.19 -6.46
C ASP A 97 -16.77 -6.24 -5.35
N GLY A 98 -15.88 -5.82 -4.44
CA GLY A 98 -16.19 -4.85 -3.39
C GLY A 98 -16.59 -5.41 -2.04
N ASP A 99 -16.67 -6.73 -1.91
CA ASP A 99 -16.97 -7.36 -0.64
C ASP A 99 -15.74 -7.32 0.26
N SER A 100 -15.97 -7.24 1.58
CA SER A 100 -14.92 -7.48 2.56
C SER A 100 -14.94 -8.96 2.91
N PRO A 101 -13.92 -9.76 2.52
CA PRO A 101 -13.90 -11.18 2.83
C PRO A 101 -13.82 -11.35 4.36
N LYS A 102 -14.55 -12.32 4.89
CA LYS A 102 -14.38 -12.74 6.28
C LYS A 102 -13.01 -13.39 6.39
N LEU A 103 -12.13 -12.76 7.16
CA LEU A 103 -10.80 -13.28 7.45
C LEU A 103 -10.80 -13.87 8.87
N GLU A 104 -10.12 -14.98 9.05
CA GLU A 104 -9.93 -15.59 10.38
C GLU A 104 -9.06 -14.72 11.29
N LYS A 105 -8.21 -13.88 10.70
CA LYS A 105 -7.29 -12.97 11.41
C LYS A 105 -7.37 -11.54 10.86
N PRO A 106 -7.05 -10.52 11.67
CA PRO A 106 -6.89 -9.16 11.18
C PRO A 106 -5.83 -9.07 10.07
N THR A 107 -6.07 -8.23 9.08
CA THR A 107 -5.17 -8.06 7.91
C THR A 107 -3.72 -7.76 8.29
N GLY A 108 -3.49 -6.94 9.33
CA GLY A 108 -2.15 -6.63 9.82
C GLY A 108 -1.39 -7.86 10.37
N VAL A 109 -2.10 -8.81 10.98
CA VAL A 109 -1.51 -10.07 11.48
C VAL A 109 -1.10 -10.97 10.32
N ILE A 110 -1.92 -11.05 9.27
CA ILE A 110 -1.62 -11.82 8.05
C ILE A 110 -0.33 -11.31 7.39
N VAL A 111 -0.17 -9.98 7.30
CA VAL A 111 1.05 -9.37 6.74
C VAL A 111 2.28 -9.69 7.61
N ALA A 112 2.14 -9.56 8.93
CA ALA A 112 3.23 -9.81 9.87
C ALA A 112 3.73 -11.27 9.84
N GLU A 113 2.81 -12.24 9.90
CA GLU A 113 3.14 -13.67 9.91
C GLU A 113 3.82 -14.11 8.60
N THR A 114 3.45 -13.52 7.47
CA THR A 114 3.98 -13.92 6.15
C THR A 114 5.44 -13.49 5.96
N THR A 115 5.84 -12.38 6.56
CA THR A 115 7.10 -11.68 6.21
C THR A 115 8.15 -11.65 7.31
N SER A 116 7.82 -12.04 8.55
CA SER A 116 8.75 -11.96 9.69
C SER A 116 9.39 -10.56 9.80
N VAL A 117 8.59 -9.52 9.53
CA VAL A 117 8.96 -8.12 9.60
C VAL A 117 9.17 -7.67 11.04
N LEU A 118 9.97 -6.63 11.24
CA LEU A 118 10.28 -6.10 12.57
C LEU A 118 9.03 -5.47 13.21
N GLN A 119 8.25 -4.75 12.41
CA GLN A 119 7.02 -4.09 12.86
C GLN A 119 6.05 -3.87 11.69
N VAL A 120 4.77 -4.15 11.91
CA VAL A 120 3.68 -3.81 10.98
C VAL A 120 2.83 -2.69 11.55
N PHE A 121 2.69 -1.61 10.80
CA PHE A 121 1.67 -0.61 11.04
C PHE A 121 0.56 -0.75 10.00
N LYS A 122 -0.66 -1.05 10.44
CA LYS A 122 -1.83 -1.15 9.56
C LYS A 122 -2.60 0.17 9.58
N TYR A 123 -2.79 0.77 8.42
CA TYR A 123 -3.68 1.91 8.23
C TYR A 123 -4.67 1.60 7.09
N GLN A 124 -5.97 1.79 7.31
CA GLN A 124 -6.96 1.58 6.25
C GLN A 124 -7.24 2.90 5.54
N CYS A 125 -6.83 3.02 4.28
CA CYS A 125 -6.96 4.25 3.50
C CYS A 125 -8.13 4.16 2.52
N PHE A 126 -9.25 4.81 2.82
CA PHE A 126 -10.39 4.86 1.90
C PHE A 126 -10.18 5.91 0.80
N ASN A 127 -10.21 5.49 -0.47
CA ASN A 127 -10.39 6.43 -1.58
C ASN A 127 -11.89 6.69 -1.77
N THR A 128 -12.34 7.93 -1.63
CA THR A 128 -13.77 8.31 -1.77
C THR A 128 -14.35 8.05 -3.16
N GLN A 129 -13.52 7.93 -4.21
CA GLN A 129 -14.00 7.56 -5.55
C GLN A 129 -14.44 6.09 -5.64
N ILE A 130 -13.77 5.17 -4.96
CA ILE A 130 -14.16 3.75 -4.90
C ILE A 130 -15.49 3.59 -4.16
N LEU A 131 -15.73 4.40 -3.12
CA LEU A 131 -17.01 4.46 -2.39
C LEU A 131 -18.18 4.92 -3.26
N ARG A 132 -17.96 5.72 -4.32
CA ARG A 132 -19.02 6.17 -5.23
C ARG A 132 -19.43 5.10 -6.24
N SER A 133 -18.50 4.22 -6.62
CA SER A 133 -18.79 3.07 -7.48
C SER A 133 -19.43 1.91 -6.72
N PHE A 134 -19.43 1.94 -5.38
CA PHE A 134 -20.15 0.95 -4.59
C PHE A 134 -21.63 1.35 -4.44
N PRO A 135 -22.57 0.41 -4.66
CA PRO A 135 -23.96 0.65 -4.31
C PRO A 135 -24.00 0.95 -2.81
N LEU A 136 -24.48 2.14 -2.45
CA LEU A 136 -24.71 2.52 -1.06
C LEU A 136 -25.70 1.52 -0.46
N ARG A 137 -25.19 0.52 0.24
CA ARG A 137 -26.01 -0.42 0.98
C ARG A 137 -26.47 0.29 2.23
N THR A 138 -27.60 0.98 2.15
CA THR A 138 -28.26 1.54 3.32
C THR A 138 -28.60 0.40 4.26
N ARG A 139 -27.95 0.40 5.43
CA ARG A 139 -28.32 -0.53 6.49
C ARG A 139 -29.72 -0.13 6.93
N LYS A 140 -30.75 -0.87 6.49
CA LYS A 140 -32.10 -0.75 7.07
C LYS A 140 -31.95 -1.03 8.56
N THR A 141 -31.95 0.02 9.37
CA THR A 141 -32.16 -0.12 10.81
C THR A 141 -33.53 -0.75 10.98
N LYS A 142 -33.56 -1.99 11.49
CA LYS A 142 -34.82 -2.55 12.00
C LYS A 142 -35.19 -1.71 13.21
N ASN A 143 -36.09 -0.76 13.03
CA ASN A 143 -36.81 -0.12 14.13
C ASN A 143 -37.77 -1.18 14.68
N ASN A 144 -37.40 -1.79 15.80
CA ASN A 144 -38.33 -2.52 16.65
C ASN A 144 -38.52 -1.67 17.91
N PHE A 145 -39.63 -0.93 17.96
CA PHE A 145 -40.31 -0.54 19.19
C PHE A 145 -41.61 -1.32 19.25
#